data_AF-A0A382P4I7-F1
#
_entry.id   AF-A0A382P4I7-F1
#
_cell.length_a   1.000
_cell.length_b   1.000
_cell.length_c   1.000
_cell.angle_alpha   90.00
_cell.angle_beta   90.00
_cell.angle_gamma   90.00
#
_symmetry.space_group_name_H-M   'P 1'
#
loop_
_entity.id
_entity.type
_entity.pdbx_description
1 polymer ?
#
loop_
_entity_poly.entity_id
_entity_poly.type
_entity_poly.pdbx_seq_one_letter_code
_entity_poly.pdbx_strand_id
1 'polypeptide(L)'
;VNREHLMKIALAVELVHNFTLVHDDIMDKDNTRRGKPTVHYHWDDATAILAGDGIFTLSQLIISSVSKQTNQVSRFFNQAALEVCEGQAFDKEFENDLSITTDEYLEMIEKKTGALLGACAALPALLCGKSENTVQAMDAFGRNLGKGFQIH
;
A
#
# COMPACT_ATOMS: atom_id res chain seq x y z
N VAL A 1 -22.65 0.73 10.89
CA VAL A 1 -21.40 0.23 10.27
C VAL A 1 -20.99 -1.05 11.00
N ASN A 2 -20.79 -2.16 10.30
CA ASN A 2 -20.33 -3.40 10.94
C ASN A 2 -18.84 -3.26 11.29
N ARG A 3 -18.49 -3.34 12.59
CA ARG A 3 -17.11 -3.26 13.07
C ARG A 3 -16.23 -4.35 12.46
N GLU A 4 -16.80 -5.52 12.18
CA GLU A 4 -16.10 -6.62 11.51
C GLU A 4 -15.63 -6.23 10.10
N HIS A 5 -16.46 -5.51 9.35
CA HIS A 5 -16.11 -5.06 8.00
C HIS A 5 -14.97 -4.03 8.02
N LEU A 6 -14.98 -3.12 9.00
CA LEU A 6 -13.88 -2.17 9.20
C LEU A 6 -12.57 -2.89 9.57
N MET A 7 -12.65 -3.93 10.41
CA MET A 7 -11.49 -4.74 10.76
C MET A 7 -10.94 -5.50 9.56
N LYS A 8 -11.80 -6.04 8.70
CA LYS A 8 -11.40 -6.69 7.45
C LYS A 8 -10.68 -5.72 6.50
N ILE A 9 -11.17 -4.48 6.37
CA ILE A 9 -10.46 -3.44 5.59
C ILE A 9 -9.07 -3.17 6.17
N ALA A 10 -8.99 -2.94 7.48
CA ALA A 10 -7.71 -2.67 8.14
C ALA A 10 -6.72 -3.83 7.94
N LEU A 11 -7.18 -5.07 8.08
CA LEU A 11 -6.37 -6.27 7.84
C LEU A 11 -5.91 -6.38 6.39
N ALA A 12 -6.79 -6.12 5.41
CA ALA A 12 -6.44 -6.18 4.00
C ALA A 12 -5.36 -5.15 3.64
N VAL A 13 -5.46 -3.93 4.17
CA VAL A 13 -4.47 -2.87 3.97
C VAL A 13 -3.12 -3.25 4.59
N GLU A 14 -3.12 -3.78 5.82
CA GLU A 14 -1.89 -4.24 6.48
C GLU A 14 -1.22 -5.40 5.73
N LEU A 15 -2.02 -6.29 5.11
CA LEU A 15 -1.47 -7.35 4.26
C LEU A 15 -0.82 -6.78 3.01
N VAL A 16 -1.42 -5.79 2.33
CA VAL A 16 -0.77 -5.10 1.20
C VAL A 16 0.53 -4.44 1.64
N HIS A 17 0.53 -3.77 2.80
CA HIS A 17 1.75 -3.20 3.36
C HIS A 17 2.84 -4.26 3.59
N ASN A 18 2.51 -5.40 4.20
CA ASN A 18 3.51 -6.45 4.44
C ASN A 18 3.96 -7.14 3.13
N PHE A 19 3.06 -7.29 2.16
CA PHE A 19 3.41 -7.76 0.82
C PHE A 19 4.48 -6.87 0.18
N THR A 20 4.27 -5.53 0.20
CA THR A 20 5.23 -4.61 -0.40
C THR A 20 6.57 -4.66 0.33
N LEU A 21 6.57 -4.77 1.66
CA LEU A 21 7.82 -4.91 2.42
C LEU A 21 8.61 -6.18 2.08
N VAL A 22 7.94 -7.32 1.92
CA VAL A 22 8.59 -8.59 1.58
C VAL A 22 9.22 -8.52 0.20
N HIS A 23 8.53 -7.90 -0.77
CA HIS A 23 9.03 -7.75 -2.13
C HIS A 23 10.12 -6.67 -2.23
N ASP A 24 9.95 -5.52 -1.55
CA ASP A 24 10.96 -4.46 -1.46
C ASP A 24 12.28 -5.00 -0.90
N ASP A 25 12.23 -5.80 0.18
CA ASP A 25 13.45 -6.38 0.77
C ASP A 25 14.29 -7.14 -0.26
N ILE A 26 13.65 -7.86 -1.19
CA ILE A 26 14.32 -8.58 -2.28
C ILE A 26 14.93 -7.60 -3.28
N MET A 27 14.15 -6.60 -3.69
CA MET A 27 14.56 -5.61 -4.69
C MET A 27 15.73 -4.75 -4.19
N ASP A 28 15.76 -4.45 -2.90
CA ASP A 28 16.78 -3.61 -2.24
C ASP A 28 17.96 -4.43 -1.69
N LYS A 29 17.85 -5.77 -1.69
CA LYS A 29 18.83 -6.71 -1.11
C LYS A 29 19.09 -6.46 0.38
N ASP A 30 18.03 -6.11 1.10
CA ASP A 30 18.07 -5.84 2.53
C ASP A 30 18.19 -7.15 3.33
N ASN A 31 19.31 -7.36 4.04
CA ASN A 31 19.49 -8.56 4.86
C ASN A 31 18.65 -8.55 6.15
N THR A 32 18.23 -7.37 6.62
CA THR A 32 17.50 -7.22 7.88
C THR A 32 16.41 -6.16 7.85
N ARG A 33 15.27 -6.44 8.48
CA ARG A 33 14.19 -5.49 8.72
C ARG A 33 13.81 -5.50 10.21
N ARG A 34 13.78 -4.33 10.84
CA ARG A 34 13.47 -4.15 12.27
C ARG A 34 14.30 -5.07 13.20
N GLY A 35 15.59 -5.24 12.89
CA GLY A 35 16.52 -6.06 13.67
C GLY A 35 16.38 -7.57 13.50
N LYS A 36 15.58 -8.04 12.54
CA LYS A 36 15.44 -9.46 12.20
C LYS A 36 15.82 -9.72 10.74
N PRO A 37 16.27 -10.95 10.40
CA PRO A 37 16.45 -11.37 9.00
C PRO A 37 15.20 -11.10 8.16
N THR A 38 15.38 -10.58 6.96
CA THR A 38 14.30 -10.49 5.95
C THR A 38 13.93 -11.88 5.43
N VAL A 39 12.76 -12.01 4.80
CA VAL A 39 12.24 -13.32 4.35
C VAL A 39 13.20 -13.97 3.35
N HIS A 40 13.70 -13.21 2.37
CA HIS A 40 14.61 -13.75 1.36
C HIS A 40 15.97 -14.13 1.94
N TYR A 41 16.47 -13.37 2.94
CA TYR A 41 17.73 -13.67 3.60
C TYR A 41 17.64 -14.90 4.51
N HIS A 42 16.49 -15.13 5.14
CA HIS A 42 16.30 -16.30 6.01
C HIS A 42 16.00 -17.59 5.24
N TRP A 43 15.28 -17.50 4.13
CA TRP A 43 14.94 -18.64 3.27
C TRP A 43 15.64 -18.55 1.91
N ASP A 44 14.99 -17.95 0.92
CA ASP A 44 15.51 -17.67 -0.41
C ASP A 44 14.57 -16.69 -1.16
N ASP A 45 15.04 -16.14 -2.28
CA ASP A 45 14.28 -15.19 -3.12
C ASP A 45 12.96 -15.80 -3.62
N ALA A 46 12.98 -17.07 -4.06
CA ALA A 46 11.79 -17.73 -4.61
C ALA A 46 10.67 -17.87 -3.57
N THR A 47 11.05 -18.21 -2.34
CA THR A 47 10.15 -18.29 -1.18
C THR A 47 9.59 -16.93 -0.83
N ALA A 48 10.41 -15.89 -0.84
CA ALA A 48 9.98 -14.53 -0.54
C ALA A 48 9.02 -13.97 -1.60
N ILE A 49 9.28 -14.21 -2.89
CA ILE A 49 8.37 -13.87 -4.00
C ILE A 49 7.01 -14.53 -3.77
N LEU A 50 6.99 -15.86 -3.59
CA LEU A 50 5.75 -16.62 -3.43
C LEU A 50 5.00 -16.23 -2.15
N ALA A 51 5.72 -15.93 -1.06
CA ALA A 51 5.12 -15.45 0.18
C ALA A 51 4.43 -14.10 -0.03
N GLY A 52 5.08 -13.15 -0.71
CA GLY A 52 4.47 -11.87 -1.04
C GLY A 52 3.22 -12.02 -1.91
N ASP A 53 3.27 -12.83 -2.97
CA ASP A 53 2.11 -13.12 -3.84
C ASP A 53 0.94 -13.72 -3.05
N GLY A 54 1.26 -14.63 -2.12
CA GLY A 54 0.29 -15.22 -1.20
C GLY A 54 -0.34 -14.19 -0.27
N ILE A 55 0.46 -13.31 0.34
CA ILE A 55 -0.01 -12.24 1.23
C ILE A 55 -0.92 -11.26 0.45
N PHE A 56 -0.53 -10.85 -0.76
CA PHE A 56 -1.36 -10.01 -1.62
C PHE A 56 -2.67 -10.70 -1.97
N THR A 57 -2.64 -11.98 -2.35
CA THR A 57 -3.84 -12.77 -2.66
C THR A 57 -4.78 -12.88 -1.44
N LEU A 58 -4.24 -13.07 -0.24
CA LEU A 58 -5.03 -13.08 1.01
C LEU A 58 -5.73 -11.74 1.24
N SER A 59 -5.06 -10.62 0.95
CA SER A 59 -5.69 -9.29 1.02
C SER A 59 -6.91 -9.17 0.09
N GLN A 60 -6.84 -9.74 -1.12
CA GLN A 60 -7.93 -9.76 -2.10
C GLN A 60 -9.12 -10.61 -1.63
N LEU A 61 -8.85 -11.77 -1.03
CA LEU A 61 -9.90 -12.63 -0.46
C LEU A 61 -10.61 -11.93 0.70
N ILE A 62 -9.87 -11.18 1.53
CA ILE A 62 -10.46 -10.43 2.64
C ILE A 62 -11.29 -9.26 2.13
N ILE A 63 -10.74 -8.40 1.26
CA ILE A 63 -11.43 -7.20 0.78
C ILE A 63 -12.71 -7.55 0.00
N SER A 64 -12.69 -8.65 -0.76
CA SER A 64 -13.86 -9.12 -1.51
C SER A 64 -15.02 -9.59 -0.61
N SER A 65 -14.71 -9.96 0.64
CA SER A 65 -15.69 -10.43 1.65
C SER A 65 -16.31 -9.32 2.50
N VAL A 66 -15.95 -8.05 2.28
CA VAL A 66 -16.30 -6.94 3.19
C VAL A 66 -17.77 -6.52 3.11
N SER A 67 -18.44 -6.55 1.94
CA SER A 67 -19.85 -6.14 1.88
C SER A 67 -20.58 -6.65 0.62
N LYS A 68 -21.82 -6.19 0.37
CA LYS A 68 -22.49 -6.37 -0.94
C LYS A 68 -22.08 -5.28 -1.95
N GLN A 69 -21.47 -4.19 -1.50
CA GLN A 69 -20.95 -3.07 -2.31
C GLN A 69 -19.47 -3.28 -2.66
N THR A 70 -18.99 -4.53 -2.62
CA THR A 70 -17.59 -4.94 -2.77
C THR A 70 -16.87 -4.27 -3.94
N ASN A 71 -17.55 -4.09 -5.08
CA ASN A 71 -16.87 -3.61 -6.29
C ASN A 71 -16.22 -2.23 -6.15
N GLN A 72 -16.84 -1.27 -5.46
CA GLN A 72 -16.25 0.06 -5.28
C GLN A 72 -15.11 0.05 -4.28
N VAL A 73 -15.29 -0.65 -3.15
CA VAL A 73 -14.27 -0.80 -2.10
C VAL A 73 -13.04 -1.53 -2.66
N SER A 74 -13.24 -2.67 -3.32
CA SER A 74 -12.16 -3.44 -3.94
C SER A 74 -11.46 -2.67 -5.06
N ARG A 75 -12.20 -1.89 -5.87
CA ARG A 75 -11.57 -1.05 -6.90
C ARG A 75 -10.69 0.03 -6.29
N PHE A 76 -11.18 0.76 -5.28
CA PHE A 76 -10.40 1.79 -4.60
C PHE A 76 -9.14 1.19 -3.96
N PHE A 77 -9.30 0.08 -3.25
CA PHE A 77 -8.22 -0.65 -2.61
C PHE A 77 -7.15 -1.12 -3.62
N ASN A 78 -7.57 -1.72 -4.74
CA ASN A 78 -6.64 -2.21 -5.75
C ASN A 78 -5.99 -1.08 -6.55
N GLN A 79 -6.67 0.05 -6.73
CA GLN A 79 -6.05 1.23 -7.32
C GLN A 79 -4.93 1.77 -6.44
N ALA A 80 -5.14 1.86 -5.12
CA ALA A 80 -4.10 2.28 -4.19
C ALA A 80 -2.93 1.28 -4.17
N ALA A 81 -3.19 -0.04 -4.20
CA ALA A 81 -2.14 -1.04 -4.28
C ALA A 81 -1.33 -0.94 -5.60
N LEU A 82 -2.00 -0.68 -6.73
CA LEU A 82 -1.34 -0.44 -8.01
C LEU A 82 -0.45 0.82 -7.97
N GLU A 83 -0.96 1.91 -7.40
CA GLU A 83 -0.16 3.13 -7.23
C GLU A 83 1.07 2.90 -6.35
N VAL A 84 0.98 2.07 -5.31
CA VAL A 84 2.16 1.70 -4.52
C VAL A 84 3.20 0.98 -5.39
N CYS A 85 2.77 0.04 -6.25
CA CYS A 85 3.68 -0.62 -7.20
C CYS A 85 4.31 0.36 -8.19
N GLU A 86 3.56 1.34 -8.70
CA GLU A 86 4.09 2.41 -9.55
C GLU A 86 5.11 3.28 -8.82
N GLY A 87 4.83 3.64 -7.56
CA GLY A 87 5.77 4.38 -6.71
C GLY A 87 7.06 3.60 -6.44
N GLN A 88 6.96 2.29 -6.22
CA GLN A 88 8.14 1.43 -6.09
C GLN A 88 8.93 1.33 -7.39
N ALA A 89 8.26 1.30 -8.55
CA ALA A 89 8.93 1.33 -9.84
C ALA A 89 9.69 2.65 -10.05
N PHE A 90 9.09 3.79 -9.69
CA PHE A 90 9.78 5.09 -9.73
C PHE A 90 10.97 5.14 -8.78
N ASP A 91 10.84 4.65 -7.55
CA ASP A 91 11.96 4.61 -6.60
C ASP A 91 13.16 3.81 -7.16
N LYS A 92 12.88 2.69 -7.85
CA LYS A 92 13.90 1.91 -8.55
C LYS A 92 14.47 2.59 -9.79
N GLU A 93 13.66 3.30 -10.56
CA GLU A 93 14.12 4.06 -11.73
C GLU A 93 15.02 5.22 -11.31
N PHE A 94 14.68 5.90 -10.23
CA PHE A 94 15.42 7.03 -9.67
C PHE A 94 16.66 6.60 -8.88
N GLU A 95 16.87 5.29 -8.69
CA GLU A 95 17.99 4.75 -7.94
C GLU A 95 19.32 5.19 -8.61
N ASN A 96 20.05 6.09 -7.95
CA ASN A 96 21.29 6.74 -8.41
C ASN A 96 21.13 7.83 -9.49
N ASP A 97 19.92 8.29 -9.81
CA ASP A 97 19.70 9.45 -10.68
C ASP A 97 19.63 10.74 -9.86
N LEU A 98 20.65 11.61 -10.02
CA LEU A 98 20.72 12.91 -9.35
C LEU A 98 20.01 14.04 -10.12
N SER A 99 19.45 13.74 -11.30
CA SER A 99 18.79 14.71 -12.15
C SER A 99 17.28 14.82 -11.91
N ILE A 100 16.72 13.97 -11.04
CA ILE A 100 15.29 13.99 -10.70
C ILE A 100 14.88 15.36 -10.14
N THR A 101 13.72 15.81 -10.57
CA THR A 101 13.10 17.04 -10.11
C THR A 101 12.38 16.82 -8.78
N THR A 102 12.10 17.92 -8.08
CA THR A 102 11.29 17.86 -6.85
C THR A 102 9.89 17.33 -7.12
N ASP A 103 9.29 17.65 -8.28
CA ASP A 103 7.96 17.19 -8.63
C ASP A 103 7.93 15.66 -8.87
N GLU A 104 8.94 15.10 -9.54
CA GLU A 104 9.09 13.64 -9.72
C GLU A 104 9.28 12.93 -8.38
N TYR A 105 10.11 13.48 -7.48
CA TYR A 105 10.27 12.94 -6.14
C TYR A 105 8.95 12.97 -5.35
N LEU A 106 8.22 14.09 -5.40
CA LEU A 106 6.93 14.25 -4.71
C LEU A 106 5.87 13.28 -5.25
N GLU A 107 5.84 13.04 -6.56
CA GLU A 107 4.97 12.04 -7.17
C GLU A 107 5.34 10.61 -6.71
N MET A 108 6.63 10.28 -6.70
CA MET A 108 7.10 8.98 -6.24
C MET A 108 6.68 8.71 -4.79
N ILE A 109 6.93 9.63 -3.86
CA ILE A 109 6.56 9.41 -2.45
C ILE A 109 5.04 9.44 -2.24
N GLU A 110 4.29 10.20 -3.06
CA GLU A 110 2.84 10.17 -3.03
C GLU A 110 2.31 8.78 -3.41
N LYS A 111 2.88 8.17 -4.44
CA LYS A 111 2.50 6.83 -4.89
C LYS A 111 2.98 5.74 -3.93
N LYS A 112 4.29 5.73 -3.60
CA LYS A 112 4.94 4.70 -2.79
C LYS A 112 4.40 4.66 -1.35
N THR A 113 4.15 5.82 -0.75
CA THR A 113 3.73 5.93 0.66
C THR A 113 2.33 6.54 0.79
N GLY A 114 2.08 7.66 0.11
CA GLY A 114 0.83 8.42 0.23
C GLY A 114 -0.43 7.64 -0.16
N ALA A 115 -0.39 6.86 -1.24
CA ALA A 115 -1.56 6.17 -1.78
C ALA A 115 -2.19 5.19 -0.78
N LEU A 116 -1.36 4.42 -0.07
CA LEU A 116 -1.85 3.47 0.92
C LEU A 116 -2.42 4.17 2.17
N LEU A 117 -1.81 5.28 2.62
CA LEU A 117 -2.35 6.09 3.71
C LEU A 117 -3.65 6.81 3.31
N GLY A 118 -3.76 7.25 2.05
CA GLY A 118 -5.01 7.75 1.46
C GLY A 118 -6.11 6.70 1.53
N ALA A 119 -5.80 5.46 1.13
CA ALA A 119 -6.72 4.33 1.25
C ALA A 119 -7.13 4.03 2.69
N CYS A 120 -6.20 4.06 3.66
CA CYS A 120 -6.52 3.91 5.09
C CYS A 120 -7.61 4.87 5.56
N ALA A 121 -7.53 6.14 5.13
CA ALA A 121 -8.49 7.17 5.52
C ALA A 121 -9.81 7.09 4.73
N ALA A 122 -9.75 6.78 3.43
CA ALA A 122 -10.88 6.83 2.52
C ALA A 122 -11.77 5.57 2.54
N LEU A 123 -11.20 4.37 2.65
CA LEU A 123 -11.94 3.10 2.59
C LEU A 123 -13.04 2.98 3.66
N PRO A 124 -12.84 3.41 4.93
CA PRO A 124 -13.93 3.45 5.91
C PRO A 124 -15.06 4.40 5.51
N ALA A 125 -14.75 5.58 4.98
CA ALA A 125 -15.76 6.54 4.54
C ALA A 125 -16.58 5.99 3.36
N LEU A 126 -15.90 5.34 2.40
CA LEU A 126 -16.52 4.68 1.26
C LEU A 126 -17.44 3.53 1.70
N LEU A 127 -16.97 2.64 2.59
CA LEU A 127 -17.77 1.54 3.13
C LEU A 127 -19.02 2.05 3.87
N CYS A 128 -18.92 3.21 4.53
CA CYS A 128 -20.02 3.81 5.27
C CYS A 128 -21.02 4.58 4.38
N GLY A 129 -20.84 4.56 3.05
CA GLY A 129 -21.69 5.27 2.10
C GLY A 129 -21.63 6.78 2.27
N LYS A 130 -20.47 7.33 2.66
CA LYS A 130 -20.27 8.78 2.70
C LYS A 130 -20.24 9.36 1.28
N SER A 131 -20.47 10.66 1.19
CA SER A 131 -20.44 11.37 -0.10
C SER A 131 -19.07 11.25 -0.77
N GLU A 132 -19.04 11.30 -2.10
CA GLU A 132 -17.80 11.27 -2.88
C GLU A 132 -16.82 12.37 -2.43
N ASN A 133 -17.32 13.59 -2.17
CA ASN A 133 -16.51 14.69 -1.62
C ASN A 133 -15.85 14.32 -0.28
N THR A 134 -16.55 13.58 0.59
CA THR A 134 -15.98 13.11 1.86
C THR A 134 -14.89 12.06 1.62
N VAL A 135 -15.13 11.11 0.71
CA VAL A 135 -14.15 10.06 0.38
C VAL A 135 -12.89 10.69 -0.21
N GLN A 136 -13.02 11.62 -1.16
CA GLN A 136 -11.91 12.34 -1.76
C GLN A 136 -11.14 13.20 -0.75
N ALA A 137 -11.85 13.89 0.16
CA ALA A 137 -11.20 14.67 1.20
C ALA A 137 -10.39 13.79 2.17
N MET A 138 -10.88 12.60 2.50
CA MET A 138 -10.17 11.64 3.34
C MET A 138 -8.95 11.05 2.63
N ASP A 139 -9.08 10.73 1.34
CA ASP A 139 -7.95 10.27 0.52
C ASP A 139 -6.85 11.34 0.44
N ALA A 140 -7.22 12.58 0.10
CA ALA A 140 -6.29 13.70 0.04
C ALA A 140 -5.62 13.97 1.40
N PHE A 141 -6.35 13.84 2.51
CA PHE A 141 -5.79 13.94 3.84
C PHE A 141 -4.71 12.85 4.07
N GLY A 142 -5.03 11.59 3.79
CA GLY A 142 -4.09 10.48 3.98
C GLY A 142 -2.86 10.57 3.08
N ARG A 143 -3.03 10.96 1.81
CA ARG A 143 -1.92 11.17 0.86
C ARG A 143 -0.98 12.28 1.30
N ASN A 144 -1.52 13.43 1.72
CA ASN A 144 -0.70 14.54 2.21
C ASN A 144 0.01 14.19 3.52
N LEU A 145 -0.64 13.44 4.41
CA LEU A 145 -0.01 12.90 5.61
C LEU A 145 1.15 11.96 5.24
N GLY A 146 0.96 11.07 4.27
CA GLY A 146 2.01 10.16 3.79
C GLY A 146 3.20 10.87 3.15
N LYS A 147 2.96 11.90 2.32
CA LYS A 147 4.03 12.77 1.80
C LYS A 147 4.81 13.42 2.94
N GLY A 148 4.10 14.05 3.89
CA GLY A 148 4.74 14.70 5.04
C GLY A 148 5.54 13.73 5.90
N PHE A 149 5.03 12.50 6.11
CA PHE A 149 5.72 11.45 6.84
C PHE A 149 6.98 10.95 6.12
N GLN A 150 6.96 10.86 4.79
CA GLN A 150 8.11 10.37 4.02
C GLN A 150 9.23 11.41 3.85
N ILE A 151 8.89 12.70 3.87
CA ILE A 151 9.87 13.80 3.78
C ILE A 151 10.62 13.98 5.10
N HIS A 152 9.96 13.73 6.24
CA HIS A 152 10.50 13.94 7.59
C HIS A 152 11.32 12.76 8.11
#